data_AF-A0AAD4Z4S0-F1
#
_entry.id   AF-A0AAD4Z4S0-F1
#
_cell.length_a   1.000
_cell.length_b   1.000
_cell.length_c   1.000
_cell.angle_alpha   90.00
_cell.angle_beta   90.00
_cell.angle_gamma   90.00
#
_symmetry.space_group_name_H-M   'P 1'
#
loop_
_entity.id
_entity.type
_entity.pdbx_description
1 polymer ?
#
loop_
_entity_poly.entity_id
_entity_poly.type
_entity_poly.pdbx_seq_one_letter_code
_entity_poly.pdbx_strand_id
1 'polypeptide(L)'
;MWRRFVGATKADHDDDNKMHRVIYTVNLRPRIEPPLPQYSFGNICRIALTAPLLGKSSSGDDEDQESCYGMVRRVREALSKVDKDVKTLQHGGEHLRVMDRLAQSSSTGEVVTSSYASLCQFPVYDIDFGWGRPTWVGLAPLPINDLMLFLDTKEAGGIEAHVTLSEEVMTKFESDPFLQRRVSMDGFGAAADSSLLRQPGLFVTKFMPKISRL
;
A
#
# COMPACT_ATOMS: atom_id res chain seq x y z
N MET A 1 -1.51 -8.01 -1.82
CA MET A 1 -1.08 -7.37 -0.57
C MET A 1 -2.19 -7.37 0.47
N TRP A 2 -3.21 -6.50 0.39
CA TRP A 2 -4.29 -6.44 1.40
C TRP A 2 -4.90 -7.79 1.78
N ARG A 3 -5.30 -8.63 0.82
CA ARG A 3 -5.92 -9.93 1.13
C ARG A 3 -5.03 -10.82 1.98
N ARG A 4 -3.75 -10.82 1.62
CA ARG A 4 -2.74 -11.67 2.25
C ARG A 4 -2.49 -11.19 3.67
N PHE A 5 -2.53 -9.87 3.88
CA PHE A 5 -2.52 -9.28 5.21
C PHE A 5 -3.79 -9.59 6.01
N VAL A 6 -4.98 -9.48 5.40
CA VAL A 6 -6.23 -9.90 6.05
C VAL A 6 -6.17 -11.37 6.46
N GLY A 7 -5.72 -12.26 5.56
CA GLY A 7 -5.53 -13.67 5.86
C GLY A 7 -4.55 -13.91 7.00
N ALA A 8 -3.41 -13.21 7.00
CA ALA A 8 -2.40 -13.31 8.06
C ALA A 8 -2.85 -12.74 9.43
N THR A 9 -3.85 -11.87 9.46
CA THR A 9 -4.39 -11.26 10.68
C THR A 9 -5.64 -11.96 11.22
N LYS A 10 -6.19 -12.94 10.49
CA LYS A 10 -7.22 -13.82 11.04
C LYS A 10 -6.58 -14.76 12.08
N ALA A 11 -7.24 -14.90 13.22
CA ALA A 11 -6.86 -15.90 14.22
C ALA A 11 -7.32 -17.30 13.77
N ASP A 12 -6.67 -18.35 14.28
CA ASP A 12 -7.07 -19.74 14.02
C ASP A 12 -8.48 -20.06 14.57
N HIS A 13 -8.95 -19.25 15.53
CA HIS A 13 -10.34 -19.20 15.95
C HIS A 13 -11.03 -17.99 15.31
N ASP A 14 -11.99 -18.30 14.46
CA ASP A 14 -12.73 -17.43 13.55
C ASP A 14 -13.45 -16.30 14.31
N ASP A 15 -12.76 -15.18 14.53
CA ASP A 15 -13.40 -13.95 15.00
C ASP A 15 -13.87 -13.14 13.80
N ASP A 16 -15.02 -13.55 13.26
CA ASP A 16 -15.75 -12.91 12.16
C ASP A 16 -16.11 -11.42 12.44
N ASN A 17 -15.82 -10.93 13.64
CA ASN A 17 -16.15 -9.58 14.10
C ASN A 17 -15.03 -8.54 13.87
N LYS A 18 -13.85 -8.94 13.36
CA LYS A 18 -12.76 -7.99 13.07
C LYS A 18 -13.03 -7.23 11.77
N MET A 19 -13.13 -5.90 11.88
CA MET A 19 -13.28 -5.03 10.72
C MET A 19 -11.90 -4.60 10.21
N HIS A 20 -11.55 -5.00 8.98
CA HIS A 20 -10.32 -4.55 8.32
C HIS A 20 -10.51 -3.23 7.60
N ARG A 21 -9.64 -2.27 7.91
CA ARG A 21 -9.58 -0.96 7.27
C ARG A 21 -8.30 -0.79 6.50
N VAL A 22 -8.42 -0.04 5.42
CA VAL A 22 -7.29 0.35 4.59
C VAL A 22 -7.22 1.84 4.47
N ILE A 23 -6.04 2.36 4.77
CA ILE A 23 -5.65 3.76 4.64
C ILE A 23 -4.72 3.86 3.44
N TYR A 24 -5.01 4.78 2.52
CA TYR A 24 -4.14 5.11 1.39
C TYR A 24 -3.74 6.57 1.44
N THR A 25 -2.45 6.87 1.22
CA THR A 25 -2.00 8.25 1.01
C THR A 25 -2.07 8.63 -0.46
N VAL A 26 -2.72 9.75 -0.74
CA VAL A 26 -3.03 10.22 -2.10
C VAL A 26 -2.34 11.54 -2.38
N ASN A 27 -1.60 11.64 -3.49
CA ASN A 27 -1.01 12.89 -3.96
C ASN A 27 -2.10 13.85 -4.45
N LEU A 28 -2.21 15.03 -3.84
CA LEU A 28 -3.24 16.02 -4.20
C LEU A 28 -2.81 16.95 -5.34
N ARG A 29 -1.51 17.05 -5.64
CA ARG A 29 -1.00 17.96 -6.69
C ARG A 29 -1.73 17.84 -8.03
N PRO A 30 -1.94 16.62 -8.60
CA PRO A 30 -2.65 16.48 -9.87
C PRO A 30 -4.19 16.63 -9.74
N ARG A 31 -4.73 16.74 -8.53
CA ARG A 31 -6.18 16.71 -8.24
C ARG A 31 -6.76 18.08 -7.89
N ILE A 32 -5.90 19.04 -7.56
CA ILE A 32 -6.25 20.44 -7.33
C ILE A 32 -6.52 21.10 -8.69
N GLU A 33 -7.46 22.04 -8.74
CA GLU A 33 -7.78 22.81 -9.96
C GLU A 33 -7.40 24.29 -9.79
N PRO A 34 -6.39 24.82 -10.54
CA PRO A 34 -5.56 24.12 -11.52
C PRO A 34 -4.55 23.15 -10.88
N PRO A 35 -4.08 22.10 -11.61
CA PRO A 35 -3.09 21.16 -11.07
C PRO A 35 -1.81 21.87 -10.62
N LEU A 36 -1.29 21.45 -9.47
CA LEU A 36 -0.04 21.98 -8.97
C LEU A 36 1.15 21.32 -9.68
N PRO A 37 2.26 22.06 -9.88
CA PRO A 37 3.50 21.48 -10.36
C PRO A 37 3.96 20.31 -9.50
N GLN A 38 4.58 19.31 -10.13
CA GLN A 38 5.12 18.13 -9.43
C GLN A 38 6.13 18.52 -8.34
N TYR A 39 6.90 19.58 -8.58
CA TYR A 39 7.93 20.11 -7.68
C TYR A 39 7.39 21.11 -6.63
N SER A 40 6.07 21.27 -6.49
CA SER A 40 5.50 22.05 -5.38
C SER A 40 5.92 21.46 -4.04
N PHE A 41 6.60 22.25 -3.22
CA PHE A 41 7.16 21.80 -1.93
C PHE A 41 6.07 21.65 -0.86
N GLY A 42 6.28 20.71 0.08
CA GLY A 42 5.40 20.50 1.23
C GLY A 42 4.48 19.27 1.13
N ASN A 43 3.72 19.05 2.21
CA ASN A 43 2.84 17.89 2.39
C ASN A 43 1.47 18.10 1.72
N ILE A 44 1.46 17.99 0.38
CA ILE A 44 0.24 18.15 -0.43
C ILE A 44 -0.36 16.76 -0.73
N CYS A 45 -0.87 16.12 0.31
CA CYS A 45 -1.44 14.77 0.25
C CYS A 45 -2.69 14.63 1.11
N ARG A 46 -3.48 13.57 0.89
CA ARG A 46 -4.66 13.25 1.69
C ARG A 46 -4.77 11.76 1.96
N ILE A 47 -5.33 11.42 3.11
CA ILE A 47 -5.70 10.06 3.47
C ILE A 47 -7.06 9.71 2.84
N ALA A 48 -7.11 8.62 2.08
CA ALA A 48 -8.33 7.94 1.68
C ALA A 48 -8.52 6.70 2.55
N LEU A 49 -9.75 6.40 2.94
CA LEU A 49 -10.04 5.27 3.82
C LEU A 49 -11.11 4.38 3.21
N THR A 50 -10.86 3.07 3.24
CA THR A 50 -11.81 2.05 2.77
C THR A 50 -11.95 0.98 3.84
N ALA A 51 -13.18 0.54 4.10
CA ALA A 51 -13.46 -0.63 4.92
C ALA A 51 -14.08 -1.69 4.02
N PRO A 52 -13.27 -2.60 3.42
CA PRO A 52 -13.81 -3.64 2.59
C PRO A 52 -14.47 -4.68 3.50
N LEU A 53 -15.79 -4.84 3.39
CA LEU A 53 -16.48 -5.97 3.99
C LEU A 53 -15.96 -7.26 3.34
N LEU A 54 -15.42 -8.18 4.15
CA LEU A 54 -15.27 -9.56 3.71
C LEU A 54 -16.67 -10.16 3.66
N GLY A 55 -17.17 -10.41 2.44
CA GLY A 55 -18.24 -11.40 2.30
C GLY A 55 -17.69 -12.78 2.69
N LYS A 56 -18.54 -13.62 3.28
CA LYS A 56 -18.23 -15.03 3.59
C LYS A 56 -17.57 -15.67 2.36
N SER A 57 -16.35 -16.15 2.52
CA SER A 57 -15.53 -16.70 1.43
C SER A 57 -15.65 -18.22 1.44
N SER A 58 -16.14 -18.79 0.34
CA SER A 58 -15.92 -20.19 -0.02
C SER A 58 -14.57 -20.32 -0.71
N SER A 59 -13.81 -21.36 -0.36
CA SER A 59 -12.44 -21.59 -0.83
C SER A 59 -12.40 -22.01 -2.30
N GLY A 60 -11.93 -21.13 -3.18
CA GLY A 60 -11.59 -21.45 -4.57
C GLY A 60 -10.66 -20.40 -5.21
N ASP A 61 -9.68 -20.87 -5.99
CA ASP A 61 -8.66 -20.02 -6.64
C ASP A 61 -9.22 -19.10 -7.74
N ASP A 62 -10.36 -19.45 -8.36
CA ASP A 62 -11.01 -18.64 -9.41
C ASP A 62 -11.78 -17.43 -8.85
N GLU A 63 -12.31 -17.53 -7.62
CA GLU A 63 -12.89 -16.37 -6.91
C GLU A 63 -11.82 -15.36 -6.48
N ASP A 64 -10.56 -15.79 -6.39
CA ASP A 64 -9.46 -14.95 -5.91
C ASP A 64 -9.15 -13.80 -6.87
N GLN A 65 -9.37 -14.02 -8.18
CA GLN A 65 -9.24 -13.01 -9.22
C GLN A 65 -10.41 -12.02 -9.21
N GLU A 66 -11.65 -12.51 -9.23
CA GLU A 66 -12.88 -11.70 -9.20
C GLU A 66 -12.96 -10.82 -7.94
N SER A 67 -12.53 -11.37 -6.83
CA SER A 67 -12.53 -10.69 -5.55
C SER A 67 -11.36 -9.67 -5.48
N CYS A 68 -10.20 -9.91 -6.15
CA CYS A 68 -9.16 -8.88 -6.32
C CYS A 68 -9.69 -7.68 -7.12
N TYR A 69 -10.41 -7.92 -8.20
CA TYR A 69 -11.09 -6.85 -8.95
C TYR A 69 -12.10 -6.10 -8.06
N GLY A 70 -12.83 -6.81 -7.21
CA GLY A 70 -13.74 -6.22 -6.23
C GLY A 70 -13.06 -5.26 -5.25
N MET A 71 -11.81 -5.53 -4.87
CA MET A 71 -11.03 -4.59 -4.05
C MET A 71 -10.51 -3.41 -4.86
N VAL A 72 -9.94 -3.66 -6.04
CA VAL A 72 -9.46 -2.59 -6.94
C VAL A 72 -10.59 -1.60 -7.22
N ARG A 73 -11.82 -2.08 -7.45
CA ARG A 73 -13.00 -1.24 -7.60
C ARG A 73 -13.24 -0.35 -6.37
N ARG A 74 -13.23 -0.92 -5.15
CA ARG A 74 -13.41 -0.16 -3.91
C ARG A 74 -12.33 0.89 -3.68
N VAL A 75 -11.08 0.57 -4.00
CA VAL A 75 -9.97 1.53 -3.94
C VAL A 75 -10.20 2.68 -4.94
N ARG A 76 -10.56 2.36 -6.19
CA ARG A 76 -10.88 3.38 -7.21
C ARG A 76 -12.05 4.28 -6.77
N GLU A 77 -13.10 3.71 -6.19
CA GLU A 77 -14.24 4.48 -5.66
C GLU A 77 -13.80 5.43 -4.53
N ALA A 78 -12.96 4.97 -3.61
CA ALA A 78 -12.43 5.80 -2.55
C ALA A 78 -11.53 6.93 -3.05
N LEU A 79 -10.68 6.64 -4.04
CA LEU A 79 -9.87 7.64 -4.72
C LEU A 79 -10.74 8.69 -5.43
N SER A 80 -11.84 8.29 -6.06
CA SER A 80 -12.80 9.21 -6.70
C SER A 80 -13.51 10.11 -5.67
N LYS A 81 -13.79 9.60 -4.47
CA LYS A 81 -14.32 10.43 -3.37
C LYS A 81 -13.33 11.52 -2.98
N VAL A 82 -12.04 11.19 -2.89
CA VAL A 82 -10.99 12.20 -2.63
C VAL A 82 -10.98 13.28 -3.71
N ASP A 83 -11.17 12.93 -4.99
CA ASP A 83 -11.23 13.95 -6.07
C ASP A 83 -12.38 14.93 -5.88
N LYS A 84 -13.56 14.44 -5.47
CA LYS A 84 -14.70 15.30 -5.14
C LYS A 84 -14.41 16.17 -3.93
N ASP A 85 -13.84 15.57 -2.89
CA ASP A 85 -13.54 16.29 -1.66
C ASP A 85 -12.48 17.37 -1.88
N VAL A 86 -11.49 17.16 -2.75
CA VAL A 86 -10.48 18.17 -3.10
C VAL A 86 -11.15 19.39 -3.71
N LYS A 87 -12.08 19.19 -4.66
CA LYS A 87 -12.84 20.30 -5.25
C LYS A 87 -13.60 21.08 -4.17
N THR A 88 -14.25 20.40 -3.24
CA THR A 88 -14.95 21.06 -2.12
C THR A 88 -13.97 21.82 -1.22
N LEU A 89 -12.81 21.24 -0.89
CA LEU A 89 -11.79 21.89 -0.05
C LEU A 89 -11.25 23.19 -0.66
N GLN A 90 -11.09 23.23 -1.98
CA GLN A 90 -10.61 24.44 -2.67
C GLN A 90 -11.56 25.64 -2.52
N HIS A 91 -12.84 25.38 -2.22
CA HIS A 91 -13.85 26.42 -2.03
C HIS A 91 -14.07 26.79 -0.55
N GLY A 92 -13.26 26.23 0.37
CA GLY A 92 -13.28 26.51 1.80
C GLY A 92 -14.31 25.72 2.63
N GLY A 93 -14.05 25.56 3.93
CA GLY A 93 -15.07 25.24 4.94
C GLY A 93 -15.25 23.78 5.39
N GLU A 94 -14.69 22.79 4.70
CA GLU A 94 -15.07 21.37 4.96
C GLU A 94 -13.90 20.45 5.39
N HIS A 95 -12.68 20.98 5.57
CA HIS A 95 -11.52 20.15 5.97
C HIS A 95 -11.76 19.43 7.30
N LEU A 96 -12.21 20.17 8.31
CA LEU A 96 -12.53 19.62 9.63
C LEU A 96 -13.67 18.60 9.56
N ARG A 97 -14.70 18.86 8.76
CA ARG A 97 -15.85 17.94 8.61
C ARG A 97 -15.47 16.61 7.95
N VAL A 98 -14.54 16.62 7.00
CA VAL A 98 -14.05 15.36 6.41
C VAL A 98 -13.11 14.63 7.37
N MET A 99 -12.28 15.34 8.13
CA MET A 99 -11.48 14.73 9.20
C MET A 99 -12.37 14.14 10.31
N ASP A 100 -13.45 14.82 10.68
CA ASP A 100 -14.43 14.35 11.65
C ASP A 100 -15.14 13.09 11.16
N ARG A 101 -15.54 13.01 9.88
CA ARG A 101 -16.09 11.78 9.30
C ARG A 101 -15.11 10.61 9.34
N LEU A 102 -13.82 10.89 9.17
CA LEU A 102 -12.76 9.90 9.27
C LEU A 102 -12.61 9.39 10.71
N ALA A 103 -12.61 10.30 11.69
CA ALA A 103 -12.49 10.00 13.11
C ALA A 103 -13.75 9.31 13.69
N GLN A 104 -14.95 9.73 13.27
CA GLN A 104 -16.25 9.20 13.70
C GLN A 104 -16.59 7.86 13.09
N SER A 105 -15.78 7.36 12.16
CA SER A 105 -15.99 6.04 11.59
C SER A 105 -15.73 4.90 12.60
N SER A 106 -15.53 5.18 13.89
CA SER A 106 -15.37 4.19 14.97
C SER A 106 -16.43 3.08 14.91
N SER A 107 -15.99 1.84 14.71
CA SER A 107 -16.85 0.66 14.79
C SER A 107 -16.87 0.11 16.22
N THR A 108 -17.99 -0.53 16.58
CA THR A 108 -18.25 -1.13 17.90
C THR A 108 -17.50 -2.45 18.14
N GLY A 109 -16.44 -2.75 17.39
CA GLY A 109 -15.67 -4.00 17.42
C GLY A 109 -14.20 -3.78 17.09
N GLU A 110 -13.37 -4.83 17.17
CA GLU A 110 -11.94 -4.75 16.90
C GLU A 110 -11.67 -4.30 15.45
N VAL A 111 -10.81 -3.29 15.30
CA VAL A 111 -10.45 -2.72 14.00
C VAL A 111 -8.99 -2.98 13.71
N VAL A 112 -8.72 -3.73 12.65
CA VAL A 112 -7.36 -3.90 12.11
C VAL A 112 -7.16 -2.90 10.99
N THR A 113 -6.22 -1.97 11.16
CA THR A 113 -5.97 -0.91 10.17
C THR A 113 -4.62 -1.13 9.51
N SER A 114 -4.60 -1.17 8.18
CA SER A 114 -3.37 -1.23 7.39
C SER A 114 -3.20 0.01 6.53
N SER A 115 -1.98 0.52 6.45
CA SER A 115 -1.61 1.74 5.75
C SER A 115 -0.83 1.43 4.48
N TYR A 116 -1.16 2.13 3.39
CA TYR A 116 -0.61 1.93 2.07
C TYR A 116 -0.15 3.27 1.51
N ALA A 117 1.10 3.34 1.10
CA ALA A 117 1.65 4.50 0.43
C ALA A 117 2.44 4.05 -0.81
N SER A 118 2.45 4.89 -1.83
CA SER A 118 3.20 4.65 -3.06
C SER A 118 4.15 5.80 -3.30
N LEU A 119 5.42 5.45 -3.48
CA LEU A 119 6.50 6.31 -3.97
C LEU A 119 6.85 5.95 -5.43
N CYS A 120 6.01 5.14 -6.09
CA CYS A 120 6.09 4.97 -7.54
C CYS A 120 5.96 6.34 -8.24
N GLN A 121 6.56 6.46 -9.41
CA GLN A 121 6.63 7.67 -10.24
C GLN A 121 7.47 8.80 -9.65
N PHE A 122 8.08 8.62 -8.47
CA PHE A 122 9.14 9.51 -8.03
C PHE A 122 10.41 9.19 -8.83
N PRO A 123 11.12 10.19 -9.37
CA PRO A 123 12.26 9.99 -10.27
C PRO A 123 13.53 9.60 -9.50
N VAL A 124 13.43 8.71 -8.50
CA VAL A 124 14.54 8.36 -7.59
C VAL A 124 15.70 7.67 -8.32
N TYR A 125 15.42 6.90 -9.36
CA TYR A 125 16.44 6.25 -10.21
C TYR A 125 17.02 7.18 -11.29
N ASP A 126 16.45 8.37 -11.49
CA ASP A 126 16.95 9.37 -12.44
C ASP A 126 17.90 10.39 -11.78
N ILE A 127 18.04 10.33 -10.45
CA ILE A 127 18.91 11.24 -9.70
C ILE A 127 20.37 10.90 -10.01
N ASP A 128 21.15 11.90 -10.44
CA ASP A 128 22.60 11.79 -10.64
C ASP A 128 23.29 13.00 -10.02
N PHE A 129 24.16 12.73 -9.04
CA PHE A 129 24.93 13.75 -8.34
C PHE A 129 26.34 13.94 -8.92
N GLY A 130 26.64 13.35 -10.08
CA GLY A 130 27.94 13.41 -10.77
C GLY A 130 28.73 12.10 -10.75
N TRP A 131 28.19 11.05 -10.12
CA TRP A 131 28.83 9.74 -9.95
C TRP A 131 28.03 8.60 -10.62
N GLY A 132 26.99 8.95 -11.37
CA GLY A 132 26.06 8.00 -11.97
C GLY A 132 24.79 7.81 -11.15
N ARG A 133 23.84 7.12 -11.76
CA ARG A 133 22.50 6.87 -11.21
C ARG A 133 22.49 5.71 -10.20
N PRO A 134 21.54 5.69 -9.24
CA PRO A 134 21.39 4.60 -8.29
C PRO A 134 21.26 3.23 -8.96
N THR A 135 21.98 2.25 -8.42
CA THR A 135 21.81 0.84 -8.78
C THR A 135 20.59 0.23 -8.11
N TRP A 136 20.26 0.67 -6.90
CA TRP A 136 19.10 0.28 -6.12
C TRP A 136 18.69 1.45 -5.20
N VAL A 137 17.38 1.62 -5.02
CA VAL A 137 16.77 2.56 -4.09
C VAL A 137 15.90 1.77 -3.15
N GLY A 138 16.16 1.88 -1.86
CA GLY A 138 15.36 1.28 -0.80
C GLY A 138 15.08 2.28 0.31
N LEU A 139 14.25 1.84 1.27
CA LEU A 139 13.93 2.61 2.45
C LEU A 139 14.39 1.88 3.71
N ALA A 140 14.86 2.66 4.67
CA ALA A 140 15.10 2.17 6.01
C ALA A 140 13.78 1.67 6.62
N PRO A 141 13.82 0.66 7.51
CA PRO A 141 12.65 0.22 8.25
C PRO A 141 11.97 1.41 8.94
N LEU A 142 10.67 1.58 8.68
CA LEU A 142 9.87 2.59 9.36
C LEU A 142 9.26 1.96 10.61
N PRO A 143 9.28 2.63 11.79
CA PRO A 143 8.69 2.12 13.02
C PRO A 143 7.16 2.28 13.00
N ILE A 144 6.53 1.85 11.91
CA ILE A 144 5.09 1.96 11.65
C ILE A 144 4.59 0.56 11.34
N ASN A 145 3.81 0.00 12.26
CA ASN A 145 3.17 -1.30 12.05
C ASN A 145 2.10 -1.23 10.95
N ASP A 146 1.86 -2.36 10.31
CA ASP A 146 0.85 -2.56 9.27
C ASP A 146 0.98 -1.61 8.08
N LEU A 147 2.22 -1.26 7.72
CA LEU A 147 2.56 -0.39 6.61
C LEU A 147 3.00 -1.18 5.38
N MET A 148 2.46 -0.82 4.22
CA MET A 148 2.90 -1.32 2.92
C MET A 148 3.28 -0.14 2.03
N LEU A 149 4.53 -0.13 1.61
CA LEU A 149 5.12 0.96 0.84
C LEU A 149 5.61 0.43 -0.50
N PHE A 150 5.15 1.05 -1.58
CA PHE A 150 5.50 0.64 -2.94
C PHE A 150 6.52 1.60 -3.55
N LEU A 151 7.57 1.05 -4.15
CA LEU A 151 8.59 1.77 -4.90
C LEU A 151 8.68 1.19 -6.31
N ASP A 152 9.06 2.01 -7.27
CA ASP A 152 9.45 1.49 -8.58
C ASP A 152 10.77 0.72 -8.44
N THR A 153 10.97 -0.28 -9.28
CA THR A 153 12.28 -0.91 -9.44
C THR A 153 13.08 -0.16 -10.50
N LYS A 154 14.39 -0.42 -10.57
CA LYS A 154 15.23 0.08 -11.66
C LYS A 154 14.71 -0.35 -13.04
N GLU A 155 14.18 -1.56 -13.14
CA GLU A 155 13.58 -2.04 -14.38
C GLU A 155 12.20 -1.43 -14.60
N ALA A 156 11.95 -1.00 -15.84
CA ALA A 156 10.69 -0.38 -16.22
C ALA A 156 9.50 -1.30 -15.91
N GLY A 157 8.57 -0.78 -15.11
CA GLY A 157 7.34 -1.45 -14.73
C GLY A 157 7.43 -2.29 -13.46
N GLY A 158 8.61 -2.71 -12.99
CA GLY A 158 8.68 -3.47 -11.73
C GLY A 158 8.35 -2.61 -10.52
N ILE A 159 7.73 -3.23 -9.51
CA ILE A 159 7.32 -2.59 -8.25
C ILE A 159 7.89 -3.40 -7.09
N GLU A 160 8.61 -2.75 -6.19
CA GLU A 160 9.07 -3.32 -4.93
C GLU A 160 8.11 -2.92 -3.81
N ALA A 161 7.64 -3.89 -3.02
CA ALA A 161 6.80 -3.64 -1.86
C ALA A 161 7.61 -3.88 -0.58
N HIS A 162 7.75 -2.83 0.22
CA HIS A 162 8.29 -2.87 1.58
C HIS A 162 7.12 -3.02 2.55
N VAL A 163 7.12 -4.08 3.33
CA VAL A 163 6.03 -4.46 4.22
C VAL A 163 6.54 -4.47 5.64
N THR A 164 5.83 -3.76 6.52
CA THR A 164 6.11 -3.70 7.96
C THR A 164 4.93 -4.22 8.75
N LEU A 165 5.16 -5.30 9.52
CA LEU A 165 4.16 -6.06 10.25
C LEU A 165 4.74 -6.51 11.60
N SER A 166 3.87 -6.86 12.56
CA SER A 166 4.32 -7.55 13.77
C SER A 166 4.89 -8.93 13.41
N GLU A 167 5.80 -9.46 14.24
CA GLU A 167 6.48 -10.72 13.98
C GLU A 167 5.51 -11.90 13.76
N GLU A 168 4.45 -11.98 14.58
CA GLU A 168 3.43 -13.02 14.45
C GLU A 168 2.71 -12.93 13.10
N VAL A 169 2.28 -11.73 12.69
CA VAL A 169 1.56 -11.52 11.43
C VAL A 169 2.49 -11.71 10.24
N MET A 170 3.75 -11.26 10.34
CA MET A 170 4.76 -11.42 9.30
C MET A 170 5.01 -12.90 9.01
N THR A 171 5.15 -13.72 10.06
CA THR A 171 5.38 -15.17 9.92
C THR A 171 4.26 -15.84 9.12
N LYS A 172 2.99 -15.49 9.41
CA LYS A 172 1.83 -15.99 8.66
C LYS A 172 1.80 -15.44 7.23
N PHE A 173 2.16 -14.16 7.06
CA PHE A 173 2.18 -13.48 5.77
C PHE A 173 3.22 -14.07 4.81
N GLU A 174 4.46 -14.30 5.26
CA GLU A 174 5.53 -14.90 4.45
C GLU A 174 5.29 -16.36 4.10
N SER A 175 4.48 -17.04 4.91
CA SER A 175 4.07 -18.43 4.68
C SER A 175 3.00 -18.59 3.60
N ASP A 176 2.39 -17.49 3.11
CA ASP A 176 1.33 -17.55 2.10
C ASP A 176 1.89 -18.06 0.74
N PRO A 177 1.35 -19.17 0.18
CA PRO A 177 1.86 -19.76 -1.06
C PRO A 177 1.76 -18.85 -2.29
N PHE A 178 0.83 -17.89 -2.31
CA PHE A 178 0.69 -16.95 -3.42
C PHE A 178 1.83 -15.93 -3.42
N LEU A 179 2.26 -15.49 -2.23
CA LEU A 179 3.41 -14.61 -2.05
C LEU A 179 4.71 -15.36 -2.35
N GLN A 180 4.92 -16.55 -1.79
CA GLN A 180 6.14 -17.33 -2.04
C GLN A 180 6.41 -17.59 -3.53
N ARG A 181 5.37 -17.78 -4.34
CA ARG A 181 5.51 -17.96 -5.81
C ARG A 181 5.88 -16.69 -6.57
N ARG A 182 5.73 -15.51 -5.98
CA ARG A 182 5.90 -14.20 -6.62
C ARG A 182 7.04 -13.38 -6.03
N VAL A 183 7.56 -13.78 -4.88
CA VAL A 183 8.74 -13.20 -4.27
C VAL A 183 9.95 -13.75 -4.99
N SER A 184 10.64 -12.89 -5.74
CA SER A 184 12.01 -13.18 -6.16
C SER A 184 12.95 -12.72 -5.06
N MET A 185 13.63 -13.67 -4.41
CA MET A 185 14.75 -13.37 -3.50
C MET A 185 16.05 -13.09 -4.28
N ASP A 186 16.08 -13.33 -5.59
CA ASP A 186 17.29 -13.28 -6.43
C ASP A 186 17.66 -11.87 -6.94
N GLY A 187 17.04 -10.81 -6.42
CA GLY A 187 17.23 -9.44 -6.88
C GLY A 187 18.23 -8.59 -6.11
N PHE A 188 18.69 -9.03 -4.94
CA PHE A 188 19.63 -8.25 -4.14
C PHE A 188 21.04 -8.49 -4.65
N GLY A 189 21.54 -7.57 -5.46
CA GLY A 189 22.97 -7.51 -5.76
C GLY A 189 23.76 -7.62 -4.44
N ALA A 190 24.85 -8.37 -4.48
CA ALA A 190 25.68 -8.83 -3.36
C ALA A 190 26.29 -7.74 -2.43
N ALA A 191 25.71 -6.53 -2.40
CA ALA A 191 26.12 -5.39 -1.61
C ALA A 191 25.15 -5.03 -0.47
N ALA A 192 23.94 -5.60 -0.41
CA ALA A 192 23.09 -5.48 0.78
C ALA A 192 23.44 -6.61 1.74
N ASP A 193 24.11 -6.26 2.84
CA ASP A 193 24.38 -7.19 3.94
C ASP A 193 23.06 -7.87 4.35
N SER A 194 23.07 -9.21 4.30
CA SER A 194 21.95 -10.09 4.65
C SER A 194 21.37 -9.81 6.05
N SER A 195 22.12 -9.11 6.91
CA SER A 195 21.72 -8.65 8.24
C SER A 195 20.65 -7.54 8.22
N LEU A 196 20.59 -6.71 7.16
CA LEU A 196 19.58 -5.64 7.02
C LEU A 196 18.25 -6.16 6.47
N LEU A 197 18.29 -7.27 5.74
CA LEU A 197 17.12 -7.93 5.13
C LEU A 197 16.38 -8.85 6.11
N ARG A 198 16.98 -9.16 7.26
CA ARG A 198 16.40 -9.96 8.34
C ARG A 198 16.20 -9.15 9.62
N GLN A 199 15.92 -7.85 9.50
CA GLN A 199 15.41 -7.13 10.66
C GLN A 199 13.95 -7.54 10.89
N PRO A 200 13.57 -7.89 12.13
CA PRO A 200 12.21 -8.32 12.44
C PRO A 200 11.22 -7.24 11.98
N GLY A 201 10.32 -7.62 11.08
CA GLY A 201 9.26 -6.74 10.59
C GLY A 201 9.56 -5.97 9.30
N LEU A 202 10.58 -6.31 8.49
CA LEU A 202 10.70 -5.78 7.11
C LEU A 202 10.73 -6.92 6.08
N PHE A 203 9.67 -7.01 5.27
CA PHE A 203 9.60 -7.94 4.15
C PHE A 203 9.60 -7.16 2.85
N VAL A 204 10.49 -7.55 1.94
CA VAL A 204 10.67 -6.87 0.64
C VAL A 204 10.34 -7.84 -0.48
N THR A 205 9.42 -7.46 -1.36
CA THR A 205 8.98 -8.29 -2.48
C THR A 205 9.01 -7.52 -3.78
N LYS A 206 9.65 -8.10 -4.82
CA LYS A 206 9.65 -7.57 -6.18
C LYS A 206 8.47 -8.15 -6.98
N PHE A 207 7.58 -7.29 -7.45
CA PHE A 207 6.50 -7.62 -8.38
C PHE A 207 6.87 -7.12 -9.78
N MET A 208 6.97 -8.00 -10.76
CA MET A 208 7.03 -7.59 -12.17
C MET A 208 5.62 -7.65 -12.78
N PRO A 209 5.08 -6.56 -13.34
CA PRO A 209 3.82 -6.63 -14.05
C PRO A 209 4.03 -7.44 -15.33
N LYS A 210 3.22 -8.48 -15.51
CA LYS A 210 2.99 -9.03 -16.84
C LYS A 210 2.20 -8.00 -17.62
N ILE A 211 2.87 -7.09 -18.31
CA ILE A 211 2.23 -6.24 -19.32
C ILE A 211 2.01 -7.12 -20.57
N SER A 212 0.89 -7.85 -20.60
CA SER A 212 0.29 -8.24 -21.87
C SER A 212 -0.52 -7.04 -22.36
N ARG A 213 0.03 -6.36 -23.37
CA ARG A 213 -0.67 -5.33 -24.15
C ARG A 213 -2.00 -5.89 -24.66
N LEU A 214 -3.09 -5.18 -24.38
CA LEU A 214 -4.25 -5.02 -25.26
C LEU A 214 -4.68 -3.56 -25.18
#